data_AF-A0A933DPZ9-F1
#
_entry.id   AF-A0A933DPZ9-F1
#
_cell.length_a   1.000
_cell.length_b   1.000
_cell.length_c   1.000
_cell.angle_alpha   90.00
_cell.angle_beta   90.00
_cell.angle_gamma   90.00
#
_symmetry.space_group_name_H-M   'P 1'
#
loop_
_entity.id
_entity.type
_entity.pdbx_description
1 polymer ?
#
loop_
_entity_poly.entity_id
_entity_poly.type
_entity_poly.pdbx_seq_one_letter_code
_entity_poly.pdbx_strand_id
1 'polypeptide(L)'
;MDNTSPTNPTVLPVATPPVSQATPPPSQTPVQPSSVTPPQATPPQPHSSGKKPYTIFVIIGILVVLVVILAFLLPTLMRNKTEEPVNVAPTPVVEEATPTPTDDEADVSEGLTITITSPEDKTTVSTATVAVSGTTTPLSDVFVNDAELKANSAGNFSTTVTLDEGENTILVAANDADGNYAEKQITVTYEPAQ
;
A
#
# COMPACT_ATOMS: atom_id res chain seq x y z
N MET A 1 31.65 -42.53 63.29
CA MET A 1 32.80 -42.38 62.39
C MET A 1 32.89 -43.69 61.61
N ASP A 2 32.64 -43.67 60.31
CA ASP A 2 33.42 -44.47 59.37
C ASP A 2 33.19 -43.94 57.95
N ASN A 3 34.30 -43.61 57.30
CA ASN A 3 34.40 -42.81 56.10
C ASN A 3 34.93 -43.76 55.02
N THR A 4 34.07 -44.21 54.10
CA THR A 4 34.53 -45.01 52.95
C THR A 4 33.97 -44.43 51.66
N SER A 5 34.86 -43.66 51.03
CA SER A 5 34.73 -43.04 49.71
C SER A 5 34.57 -44.12 48.62
N PRO A 6 33.65 -43.98 47.65
CA PRO A 6 33.64 -44.84 46.48
C PRO A 6 34.76 -44.43 45.51
N THR A 7 35.70 -45.34 45.27
CA THR A 7 36.77 -45.20 44.27
C THR A 7 36.20 -45.34 42.86
N ASN A 8 36.40 -44.29 42.05
CA ASN A 8 36.08 -44.26 40.63
C ASN A 8 37.09 -45.12 39.82
N PRO A 9 36.67 -46.12 39.02
CA PRO A 9 37.61 -46.89 38.22
C PRO A 9 38.15 -46.04 37.05
N THR A 10 39.47 -45.88 37.03
CA THR A 10 40.24 -45.27 35.94
C THR A 10 40.01 -46.04 34.64
N VAL A 11 39.24 -45.46 33.72
CA VAL A 11 39.06 -45.99 32.36
C VAL A 11 40.30 -45.62 31.54
N LEU A 12 41.01 -46.63 31.04
CA LEU A 12 42.15 -46.48 30.13
C LEU A 12 41.69 -45.85 28.81
N PRO A 13 42.44 -44.90 28.22
CA PRO A 13 42.08 -44.33 26.93
C PRO A 13 42.21 -45.38 25.82
N VAL A 14 41.11 -45.65 25.12
CA VAL A 14 41.09 -46.44 23.88
C VAL A 14 41.84 -45.67 22.79
N ALA A 15 42.91 -46.26 22.28
CA ALA A 15 43.67 -45.72 21.16
C ALA A 15 42.84 -45.82 19.86
N THR A 16 42.57 -44.67 19.24
CA THR A 16 41.96 -44.57 17.91
C THR A 16 42.94 -45.11 16.86
N PRO A 17 42.53 -45.99 15.92
CA PRO A 17 43.41 -46.44 14.85
C PRO A 17 43.76 -45.28 13.90
N PRO A 18 44.96 -45.27 13.29
CA PRO A 18 45.37 -44.21 12.37
C PRO A 18 44.52 -44.21 11.09
N VAL A 19 44.12 -43.02 10.66
CA VAL A 19 43.41 -42.77 9.40
C VAL A 19 44.30 -43.21 8.23
N SER A 20 43.83 -44.18 7.45
CA SER A 20 44.51 -44.66 6.24
C SER A 20 44.46 -43.58 5.17
N GLN A 21 45.58 -42.86 4.97
CA GLN A 21 45.71 -41.88 3.88
C GLN A 21 45.76 -42.61 2.54
N ALA A 22 44.68 -42.51 1.76
CA ALA A 22 44.68 -42.93 0.37
C ALA A 22 45.49 -41.93 -0.48
N THR A 23 46.49 -42.42 -1.21
CA THR A 23 47.28 -41.63 -2.15
C THR A 23 46.40 -41.19 -3.33
N PRO A 24 46.44 -39.92 -3.77
CA PRO A 24 45.69 -39.51 -4.96
C PRO A 24 46.27 -40.16 -6.23
N PRO A 25 45.43 -40.50 -7.22
CA PRO A 25 45.91 -41.05 -8.49
C PRO A 25 46.71 -40.01 -9.30
N PRO A 26 47.61 -40.43 -10.21
CA PRO A 26 48.43 -39.51 -10.98
C PRO A 26 47.59 -38.64 -11.92
N SER A 27 47.92 -37.35 -11.97
CA SER A 27 47.30 -36.35 -12.83
C SER A 27 47.43 -36.74 -14.31
N GLN A 28 46.32 -37.05 -14.97
CA GLN A 28 46.29 -37.19 -16.42
C GLN A 28 46.22 -35.80 -17.04
N THR A 29 47.22 -35.44 -17.84
CA THR A 29 47.21 -34.20 -18.63
C THR A 29 46.11 -34.27 -19.69
N PRO A 30 45.17 -33.30 -19.77
CA PRO A 30 44.16 -33.30 -20.83
C PRO A 30 44.83 -33.09 -22.19
N VAL A 31 44.65 -34.02 -23.11
CA VAL A 31 44.99 -33.82 -24.53
C VAL A 31 43.98 -32.84 -25.13
N GLN A 32 44.48 -31.70 -25.63
CA GLN A 32 43.66 -30.65 -26.24
C GLN A 32 43.16 -31.12 -27.62
N PRO A 33 41.83 -31.11 -27.90
CA PRO A 33 41.34 -31.47 -29.23
C PRO A 33 41.69 -30.36 -30.24
N SER A 34 42.18 -30.76 -31.41
CA SER A 34 42.49 -29.86 -32.52
C SER A 34 41.24 -29.09 -32.96
N SER A 35 41.37 -27.77 -33.09
CA SER A 35 40.32 -26.85 -33.50
C SER A 35 39.97 -27.03 -34.98
N VAL A 36 38.74 -27.48 -35.26
CA VAL A 36 38.16 -27.51 -36.60
C VAL A 36 37.25 -26.28 -36.73
N THR A 37 37.59 -25.35 -37.63
CA THR A 37 36.78 -24.14 -37.89
C THR A 37 35.52 -24.50 -38.68
N PRO A 38 34.29 -24.13 -38.22
CA PRO A 38 33.07 -24.35 -38.99
C PRO A 38 32.97 -23.41 -40.20
N PRO A 39 32.25 -23.78 -41.28
CA PRO A 39 32.02 -22.89 -42.42
C PRO A 39 31.20 -21.65 -41.99
N GLN A 40 31.66 -20.47 -42.41
CA GLN A 40 31.07 -19.18 -42.08
C GLN A 40 29.72 -18.99 -42.80
N ALA A 41 28.64 -18.87 -42.04
CA ALA A 41 27.30 -18.58 -42.57
C ALA A 41 27.21 -17.14 -43.08
N THR A 42 26.65 -16.95 -44.28
CA THR A 42 26.36 -15.62 -44.85
C THR A 42 25.28 -14.90 -44.02
N PRO A 43 25.45 -13.62 -43.67
CA PRO A 43 24.44 -12.89 -42.91
C PRO A 43 23.13 -12.72 -43.70
N PRO A 44 21.95 -12.86 -43.07
CA PRO A 44 20.68 -12.62 -43.74
C PRO A 44 20.50 -11.13 -44.11
N GLN A 45 20.01 -10.87 -45.32
CA GLN A 45 19.65 -9.53 -45.80
C GLN A 45 18.42 -8.99 -45.05
N PRO A 46 18.39 -7.68 -44.69
CA PRO A 46 17.23 -7.10 -44.03
C PRO A 46 16.08 -6.92 -45.02
N HIS A 47 14.98 -7.65 -44.82
CA HIS A 47 13.75 -7.43 -45.55
C HIS A 47 12.99 -6.21 -45.02
N SER A 48 12.48 -5.46 -46.00
CA SER A 48 11.60 -4.30 -46.02
C SER A 48 10.79 -3.94 -44.77
N SER A 49 10.79 -2.63 -44.50
CA SER A 49 10.02 -1.85 -43.52
C SER A 49 8.51 -2.13 -43.56
N GLY A 50 8.03 -2.97 -42.64
CA GLY A 50 6.62 -2.97 -42.22
C GLY A 50 6.42 -1.90 -41.15
N LYS A 51 5.44 -1.00 -41.34
CA LYS A 51 5.07 -0.01 -40.31
C LYS A 51 4.78 -0.76 -39.01
N LYS A 52 5.52 -0.41 -37.95
CA LYS A 52 5.45 -1.09 -36.64
C LYS A 52 4.02 -0.94 -36.07
N PRO A 53 3.38 -2.01 -35.56
CA PRO A 53 2.02 -1.96 -35.01
C PRO A 53 1.89 -1.02 -33.81
N TYR A 54 3.01 -0.58 -33.24
CA TYR A 54 3.07 0.42 -32.18
C TYR A 54 2.34 1.73 -32.48
N THR A 55 2.23 2.16 -33.74
CA THR A 55 1.55 3.42 -34.06
C THR A 55 0.07 3.39 -33.66
N ILE A 56 -0.60 2.23 -33.76
CA ILE A 56 -2.01 2.09 -33.39
C ILE A 56 -2.17 2.10 -31.86
N PHE A 57 -1.33 1.35 -31.14
CA PHE A 57 -1.34 1.34 -29.67
C PHE A 57 -0.98 2.72 -29.06
N VAL A 58 -0.07 3.47 -29.70
CA VAL A 58 0.28 4.83 -29.29
C VAL A 58 -0.89 5.79 -29.50
N ILE A 59 -1.60 5.70 -30.63
CA ILE A 59 -2.78 6.55 -30.89
C ILE A 59 -3.91 6.23 -29.90
N ILE A 60 -4.16 4.95 -29.61
CA ILE A 60 -5.17 4.54 -28.61
C ILE A 60 -4.77 5.05 -27.22
N GLY A 61 -3.50 4.91 -26.84
CA GLY A 61 -2.98 5.45 -25.57
C GLY A 61 -3.17 6.96 -25.46
N ILE A 62 -2.83 7.72 -26.51
CA ILE A 62 -3.03 9.17 -26.54
C ILE A 62 -4.52 9.56 -26.46
N LEU A 63 -5.39 8.82 -27.15
CA LEU A 63 -6.84 9.06 -27.11
C LEU A 63 -7.42 8.80 -25.71
N VAL A 64 -7.02 7.72 -25.05
CA VAL A 64 -7.47 7.41 -23.69
C VAL A 64 -7.00 8.49 -22.71
N VAL A 65 -5.74 8.92 -22.80
CA VAL A 65 -5.21 10.01 -21.96
C VAL A 65 -5.95 11.32 -22.21
N LEU A 66 -6.27 11.66 -23.48
CA LEU A 66 -7.04 12.85 -23.82
C LEU A 66 -8.47 12.81 -23.26
N VAL A 67 -9.14 11.65 -23.32
CA VAL A 67 -10.50 11.50 -22.77
C VAL A 67 -10.51 11.65 -21.26
N VAL A 68 -9.50 11.09 -20.56
CA VAL A 68 -9.37 11.24 -19.10
C VAL A 68 -9.10 12.70 -18.72
N ILE A 69 -8.18 13.39 -19.43
CA ILE A 69 -7.91 14.81 -19.20
C ILE A 69 -9.16 15.66 -19.44
N LEU A 70 -9.92 15.37 -20.51
CA LEU A 70 -11.15 16.09 -20.82
C LEU A 70 -12.22 15.88 -19.75
N ALA A 71 -12.38 14.65 -19.23
CA ALA A 71 -13.31 14.35 -18.14
C ALA A 71 -13.00 15.12 -16.85
N PHE A 72 -11.72 15.37 -16.57
CA PHE A 72 -11.29 16.20 -15.43
C PHE A 72 -11.38 17.71 -15.69
N LEU A 73 -11.30 18.16 -16.94
CA LEU A 73 -11.44 19.58 -17.32
C LEU A 73 -12.89 20.03 -17.53
N LEU A 74 -13.81 19.14 -17.91
CA LEU A 74 -15.22 19.48 -18.13
C LEU A 74 -15.92 20.09 -16.88
N PRO A 75 -15.71 19.59 -15.64
CA PRO A 75 -16.31 20.16 -14.44
C PRO A 75 -15.82 21.57 -14.11
N THR A 76 -14.59 21.94 -14.49
CA THR A 76 -14.02 23.26 -14.17
C THR A 76 -14.63 24.38 -15.03
N LEU A 77 -15.08 24.05 -16.25
CA LEU A 77 -15.74 25.00 -17.15
C LEU A 77 -17.20 25.31 -16.77
N MET A 78 -17.82 24.50 -15.91
CA MET A 78 -19.20 24.71 -15.47
C MET A 78 -19.33 25.52 -14.16
N ARG A 79 -18.22 25.93 -13.54
CA ARG A 79 -18.22 26.60 -12.22
C ARG A 79 -18.20 28.13 -12.28
N ASN A 80 -18.61 28.74 -13.39
CA ASN A 80 -18.56 30.19 -13.62
C ASN A 80 -19.91 30.80 -14.08
N LYS A 81 -21.00 30.52 -13.37
CA LYS A 81 -22.26 31.28 -13.51
C LYS A 81 -22.40 32.28 -12.36
N THR A 82 -21.76 33.43 -12.59
CA THR A 82 -22.12 34.79 -12.16
C THR A 82 -23.03 34.96 -10.94
N GLU A 83 -22.42 35.50 -9.88
CA GLU A 83 -23.06 36.29 -8.83
C GLU A 83 -23.73 37.54 -9.43
N GLU A 84 -25.02 37.75 -9.18
CA GLU A 84 -25.67 39.06 -9.43
C GLU A 84 -25.66 39.90 -8.15
N PRO A 85 -25.11 41.14 -8.15
CA PRO A 85 -25.19 42.04 -7.02
C PRO A 85 -26.47 42.88 -7.09
N VAL A 86 -27.57 42.40 -6.50
CA VAL A 86 -28.78 43.22 -6.34
C VAL A 86 -28.82 43.81 -4.93
N ASN A 87 -28.16 44.95 -4.79
CA ASN A 87 -28.38 45.90 -3.72
C ASN A 87 -29.81 46.46 -3.82
N VAL A 88 -30.75 45.88 -3.06
CA VAL A 88 -32.00 46.53 -2.68
C VAL A 88 -32.25 46.29 -1.20
N ALA A 89 -31.86 47.26 -0.38
CA ALA A 89 -32.30 47.40 1.01
C ALA A 89 -33.04 48.75 1.14
N PRO A 90 -33.95 48.97 2.12
CA PRO A 90 -34.72 48.02 2.94
C PRO A 90 -36.23 48.40 3.19
N THR A 91 -37.01 47.42 3.71
CA THR A 91 -38.19 47.53 4.64
C THR A 91 -39.50 48.20 4.20
N PRO A 92 -40.65 48.02 4.90
CA PRO A 92 -41.14 47.01 5.88
C PRO A 92 -42.55 46.45 5.45
N VAL A 93 -43.17 45.40 6.00
CA VAL A 93 -43.93 45.30 7.26
C VAL A 93 -44.39 43.85 7.39
N VAL A 94 -44.27 43.35 8.61
CA VAL A 94 -44.60 42.01 9.12
C VAL A 94 -46.12 41.80 9.20
N GLU A 95 -46.53 40.53 9.21
CA GLU A 95 -47.73 39.98 9.90
C GLU A 95 -48.92 39.52 9.04
N GLU A 96 -48.85 38.26 8.57
CA GLU A 96 -49.97 37.33 8.73
C GLU A 96 -49.42 35.92 9.05
N ALA A 97 -49.92 35.36 10.15
CA ALA A 97 -49.37 34.21 10.84
C ALA A 97 -49.73 32.86 10.17
N THR A 98 -48.71 32.02 10.02
CA THR A 98 -48.64 30.61 10.45
C THR A 98 -49.90 29.74 10.29
N PRO A 99 -49.82 28.67 9.48
CA PRO A 99 -49.74 27.37 10.13
C PRO A 99 -48.35 26.76 9.98
N THR A 100 -47.81 26.45 11.15
CA THR A 100 -46.66 25.63 11.48
C THR A 100 -46.64 24.37 10.61
N PRO A 101 -45.56 24.07 9.85
CA PRO A 101 -45.19 22.69 9.66
C PRO A 101 -44.64 22.21 11.00
N THR A 102 -45.47 21.42 11.66
CA THR A 102 -45.18 20.67 12.89
C THR A 102 -43.99 19.75 12.66
N ASP A 103 -43.13 19.66 13.69
CA ASP A 103 -42.11 18.62 13.93
C ASP A 103 -42.53 17.21 13.45
N ASP A 104 -41.54 16.41 13.05
CA ASP A 104 -41.54 15.08 12.38
C ASP A 104 -41.36 15.22 10.85
N GLU A 105 -40.17 15.09 10.27
CA GLU A 105 -39.20 14.01 10.47
C GLU A 105 -37.76 14.56 10.55
N ALA A 106 -37.10 14.30 11.67
CA ALA A 106 -35.65 14.38 11.76
C ALA A 106 -35.05 13.20 10.98
N ASP A 107 -34.78 13.36 9.69
CA ASP A 107 -33.75 12.56 9.00
C ASP A 107 -32.38 13.11 9.41
N VAL A 108 -32.05 12.90 10.69
CA VAL A 108 -30.68 12.95 11.17
C VAL A 108 -30.10 11.57 10.93
N SER A 109 -29.58 11.34 9.73
CA SER A 109 -28.67 10.23 9.50
C SER A 109 -27.51 10.37 10.49
N GLU A 110 -27.54 9.60 11.58
CA GLU A 110 -26.43 9.35 12.49
C GLU A 110 -25.32 8.66 11.68
N GLY A 111 -24.57 9.44 10.91
CA GLY A 111 -23.61 8.93 9.94
C GLY A 111 -22.45 8.22 10.62
N LEU A 112 -21.95 7.17 9.97
CA LEU A 112 -20.69 6.53 10.32
C LEU A 112 -19.57 7.58 10.34
N THR A 113 -18.83 7.68 11.45
CA THR A 113 -17.71 8.62 11.60
C THR A 113 -16.39 7.88 11.66
N ILE A 114 -15.32 8.49 11.15
CA ILE A 114 -13.94 7.98 11.26
C ILE A 114 -13.05 9.10 11.80
N THR A 115 -12.35 8.81 12.89
CA THR A 115 -11.32 9.68 13.46
C THR A 115 -10.00 8.94 13.50
N ILE A 116 -9.01 9.42 12.76
CA ILE A 116 -7.63 8.89 12.84
C ILE A 116 -6.90 9.67 13.94
N THR A 117 -6.41 8.95 14.96
CA THR A 117 -5.72 9.53 16.12
C THR A 117 -4.20 9.49 15.96
N SER A 118 -3.68 8.56 15.16
CA SER A 118 -2.27 8.47 14.81
C SER A 118 -2.10 7.72 13.49
N PRO A 119 -1.16 8.10 12.62
CA PRO A 119 -0.38 9.35 12.68
C PRO A 119 -1.25 10.58 12.35
N GLU A 120 -0.75 11.77 12.67
CA GLU A 120 -1.36 13.03 12.20
C GLU A 120 -1.14 13.19 10.69
N ASP A 121 -2.06 13.88 10.02
CA ASP A 121 -1.93 14.17 8.60
C ASP A 121 -0.66 15.00 8.31
N LYS A 122 0.07 14.61 7.26
CA LYS A 122 1.34 15.21 6.79
C LYS A 122 2.52 15.06 7.75
N THR A 123 2.49 14.06 8.63
CA THR A 123 3.62 13.74 9.50
C THR A 123 4.79 13.13 8.71
N THR A 124 6.02 13.49 9.07
CA THR A 124 7.23 12.80 8.60
C THR A 124 7.72 11.80 9.65
N VAL A 125 8.01 10.57 9.23
CA VAL A 125 8.55 9.49 10.07
C VAL A 125 9.89 8.99 9.52
N SER A 126 10.73 8.42 10.38
CA SER A 126 12.03 7.86 10.01
C SER A 126 12.06 6.33 9.93
N THR A 127 10.92 5.67 10.11
CA THR A 127 10.76 4.22 10.02
C THR A 127 9.84 3.85 8.87
N ALA A 128 10.18 2.78 8.14
CA ALA A 128 9.39 2.27 7.01
C ALA A 128 8.03 1.65 7.42
N THR A 129 7.66 1.74 8.69
CA THR A 129 6.39 1.25 9.23
C THR A 129 5.80 2.30 10.15
N VAL A 130 4.49 2.47 10.09
CA VAL A 130 3.74 3.37 10.98
C VAL A 130 2.51 2.67 11.52
N ALA A 131 2.20 2.89 12.80
CA ALA A 131 0.97 2.43 13.42
C ALA A 131 -0.15 3.42 13.11
N VAL A 132 -1.15 2.97 12.36
CA VAL A 132 -2.38 3.71 12.06
C VAL A 132 -3.43 3.30 13.08
N SER A 133 -3.92 4.26 13.86
CA SER A 133 -4.91 4.04 14.91
C SER A 133 -5.99 5.10 14.85
N GLY A 134 -7.18 4.75 15.29
CA GLY A 134 -8.31 5.64 15.27
C GLY A 134 -9.56 5.07 15.93
N THR A 135 -10.65 5.81 15.79
CA THR A 135 -11.97 5.44 16.25
C THR A 135 -13.00 5.56 15.14
N THR A 136 -14.02 4.71 15.20
CA THR A 136 -15.20 4.72 14.35
C THR A 136 -16.41 4.19 15.12
N THR A 137 -17.55 3.95 14.46
CA THR A 137 -18.70 3.30 15.09
C THR A 137 -18.30 1.90 15.60
N PRO A 138 -18.66 1.52 16.84
CA PRO A 138 -18.33 0.21 17.39
C PRO A 138 -18.69 -0.94 16.46
N LEU A 139 -17.82 -1.95 16.40
CA LEU A 139 -18.02 -3.16 15.59
C LEU A 139 -18.12 -2.92 14.06
N SER A 140 -17.72 -1.75 13.54
CA SER A 140 -17.63 -1.52 12.10
C SER A 140 -16.49 -2.31 11.47
N ASP A 141 -16.69 -2.76 10.22
CA ASP A 141 -15.62 -3.28 9.37
C ASP A 141 -14.78 -2.10 8.88
N VAL A 142 -13.46 -2.16 9.07
CA VAL A 142 -12.51 -1.08 8.78
C VAL A 142 -11.47 -1.59 7.79
N PHE A 143 -11.17 -0.77 6.80
CA PHE A 143 -10.17 -1.03 5.77
C PHE A 143 -9.11 0.06 5.85
N VAL A 144 -7.85 -0.30 6.09
CA VAL A 144 -6.71 0.62 6.09
C VAL A 144 -5.79 0.19 4.95
N ASN A 145 -5.82 0.93 3.84
CA ASN A 145 -5.28 0.48 2.56
C ASN A 145 -5.81 -0.94 2.24
N ASP A 146 -4.92 -1.92 2.08
CA ASP A 146 -5.28 -3.32 1.79
C ASP A 146 -5.57 -4.15 3.05
N ALA A 147 -5.41 -3.59 4.26
CA ALA A 147 -5.63 -4.30 5.51
C ALA A 147 -7.10 -4.22 5.95
N GLU A 148 -7.73 -5.37 6.15
CA GLU A 148 -9.08 -5.50 6.71
C GLU A 148 -9.02 -5.80 8.21
N LEU A 149 -9.83 -5.10 9.00
CA LEU A 149 -9.92 -5.23 10.45
C LEU A 149 -11.33 -4.91 10.97
N LYS A 150 -11.60 -5.31 12.20
CA LYS A 150 -12.86 -5.01 12.90
C LYS A 150 -12.61 -4.01 14.02
N ALA A 151 -13.37 -2.92 14.06
CA ALA A 151 -13.35 -2.02 15.22
C ALA A 151 -13.86 -2.75 16.47
N ASN A 152 -13.27 -2.47 17.64
CA ASN A 152 -13.69 -3.12 18.88
C ASN A 152 -15.04 -2.59 19.41
N SER A 153 -15.50 -3.09 20.55
CA SER A 153 -16.76 -2.67 21.19
C SER A 153 -16.79 -1.22 21.64
N ALA A 154 -15.64 -0.55 21.67
CA ALA A 154 -15.50 0.88 21.93
C ALA A 154 -15.16 1.68 20.66
N GLY A 155 -15.24 1.07 19.48
CA GLY A 155 -14.99 1.74 18.20
C GLY A 155 -13.53 1.91 17.83
N ASN A 156 -12.58 1.41 18.65
CA ASN A 156 -11.16 1.60 18.39
C ASN A 156 -10.66 0.60 17.36
N PHE A 157 -9.74 1.07 16.52
CA PHE A 157 -8.99 0.25 15.58
C PHE A 157 -7.51 0.63 15.57
N SER A 158 -6.65 -0.34 15.23
CA SER A 158 -5.22 -0.11 15.05
C SER A 158 -4.62 -1.16 14.14
N THR A 159 -3.76 -0.75 13.22
CA THR A 159 -2.97 -1.63 12.35
C THR A 159 -1.64 -0.99 12.00
N THR A 160 -0.69 -1.80 11.51
CA THR A 160 0.60 -1.30 11.02
C THR A 160 0.60 -1.25 9.50
N VAL A 161 1.01 -0.12 8.94
CA VAL A 161 1.16 0.10 7.51
C VAL A 161 2.65 0.22 7.18
N THR A 162 3.09 -0.48 6.13
CA THR A 162 4.43 -0.34 5.56
C THR A 162 4.43 0.84 4.57
N LEU A 163 5.47 1.65 4.63
CA LEU A 163 5.64 2.87 3.85
C LEU A 163 6.78 2.69 2.83
N ASP A 164 6.56 3.18 1.63
CA ASP A 164 7.62 3.42 0.65
C ASP A 164 8.36 4.72 0.99
N GLU A 165 9.62 4.86 0.56
CA GLU A 165 10.35 6.12 0.77
C GLU A 165 9.65 7.29 0.07
N GLY A 166 9.52 8.42 0.77
CA GLY A 166 8.80 9.59 0.30
C GLY A 166 7.35 9.65 0.78
N GLU A 167 6.47 10.23 -0.04
CA GLU A 167 5.08 10.49 0.31
C GLU A 167 4.21 9.22 0.18
N ASN A 168 3.49 8.86 1.24
CA ASN A 168 2.57 7.73 1.29
C ASN A 168 1.16 8.23 1.60
N THR A 169 0.20 7.80 0.81
CA THR A 169 -1.23 8.01 1.10
C THR A 169 -1.77 6.81 1.87
N ILE A 170 -2.44 7.06 3.00
CA ILE A 170 -3.14 6.06 3.79
C ILE A 170 -4.64 6.36 3.71
N LEU A 171 -5.40 5.45 3.11
CA LEU A 171 -6.86 5.49 3.04
C LEU A 171 -7.45 4.62 4.16
N VAL A 172 -8.36 5.18 4.94
CA VAL A 172 -9.13 4.47 5.96
C VAL A 172 -10.60 4.54 5.58
N ALA A 173 -11.22 3.39 5.31
CA ALA A 173 -12.65 3.27 5.07
C ALA A 173 -13.32 2.44 6.16
N ALA A 174 -14.60 2.68 6.41
CA ALA A 174 -15.40 1.89 7.34
C ALA A 174 -16.80 1.62 6.78
N ASN A 175 -17.34 0.45 7.13
CA ASN A 175 -18.73 0.07 6.92
C ASN A 175 -19.33 -0.42 8.24
N ASP A 176 -20.54 0.01 8.57
CA ASP A 176 -21.27 -0.54 9.72
C ASP A 176 -22.28 -1.63 9.32
N ALA A 177 -22.96 -2.21 10.31
CA ALA A 177 -23.93 -3.28 10.09
C ALA A 177 -25.20 -2.83 9.38
N ASP A 178 -25.50 -1.52 9.41
CA ASP A 178 -26.67 -0.91 8.79
C ASP A 178 -26.39 -0.50 7.33
N GLY A 179 -25.14 -0.66 6.87
CA GLY A 179 -24.70 -0.37 5.52
C GLY A 179 -24.25 1.07 5.30
N ASN A 180 -24.04 1.83 6.38
CA ASN A 180 -23.44 3.16 6.27
C ASN A 180 -21.95 3.03 5.93
N TYR A 181 -21.44 3.99 5.15
CA TYR A 181 -20.06 4.03 4.69
C TYR A 181 -19.42 5.38 5.02
N ALA A 182 -18.14 5.36 5.40
CA ALA A 182 -17.32 6.54 5.57
C ALA A 182 -15.88 6.27 5.13
N GLU A 183 -15.17 7.33 4.73
CA GLU A 183 -13.75 7.26 4.38
C GLU A 183 -12.98 8.49 4.86
N LYS A 184 -11.69 8.30 5.14
CA LYS A 184 -10.76 9.36 5.50
C LYS A 184 -9.37 9.03 4.96
N GLN A 185 -8.68 10.05 4.47
CA GLN A 185 -7.32 9.94 3.95
C GLN A 185 -6.36 10.77 4.81
N ILE A 186 -5.15 10.26 5.01
CA ILE A 186 -4.01 11.03 5.52
C ILE A 186 -2.77 10.78 4.67
N THR A 187 -1.85 11.74 4.68
CA THR A 187 -0.54 11.62 4.03
C THR A 187 0.55 11.46 5.08
N VAL A 188 1.48 10.54 4.88
CA VAL A 188 2.66 10.33 5.74
C VAL A 188 3.91 10.29 4.89
N THR A 189 4.93 11.05 5.26
CA THR A 189 6.22 11.05 4.55
C THR A 189 7.21 10.16 5.29
N TYR A 190 7.79 9.17 4.62
CA TYR A 190 8.88 8.36 5.17
C TYR A 190 10.23 8.89 4.65
N GLU A 191 11.09 9.35 5.57
CA GLU A 191 12.44 9.83 5.29
C GLU A 191 13.48 9.03 6.12
N PRO A 192 14.23 8.08 5.53
CA PRO A 192 15.25 7.31 6.23
C PRO A 192 16.37 8.19 6.81
N ALA A 193 16.82 7.86 8.02
CA ALA A 193 18.02 8.49 8.58
C ALA A 193 19.26 8.14 7.71
N GLN A 194 20.05 9.17 7.36
CA GLN A 194 21.28 9.06 6.57
C GLN A 194 22.45 8.47 7.36
#